data_AF-A0A6F8USC6-F1
#
_entry.id   AF-A0A6F8USC6-F1
#
_cell.length_a   1.000
_cell.length_b   1.000
_cell.length_c   1.000
_cell.angle_alpha   90.00
_cell.angle_beta   90.00
_cell.angle_gamma   90.00
#
_symmetry.space_group_name_H-M   'P 1'
#
loop_
_entity.id
_entity.type
_entity.pdbx_description
1 polymer ?
#
loop_
_entity_poly.entity_id
_entity_poly.type
_entity_poly.pdbx_seq_one_letter_code
_entity_poly.pdbx_strand_id
1 'polypeptide(L)' 'MDQRGWRETAYIAPGSPWENGFIESFNARLRDEFLDGEIFYTLAEAKIAVESGRRHFNTVRPHGSLGYKPPAPEVLIPP' A
#
# COMPACT_ATOMS: atom_id res chain seq x y z
N MET A 1 -14.53 0.92 -16.48
CA MET A 1 -13.82 2.18 -16.16
C MET A 1 -14.87 3.26 -16.05
N ASP A 2 -15.08 3.82 -14.87
CA ASP A 2 -15.77 5.10 -14.69
C ASP A 2 -14.78 6.12 -14.10
N GLN A 3 -15.12 7.40 -14.19
CA GLN A 3 -14.21 8.53 -13.98
C GLN A 3 -13.98 8.91 -12.49
N ARG A 4 -14.31 8.05 -11.51
CA ARG A 4 -14.07 8.30 -10.07
C ARG A 4 -13.64 7.05 -9.29
N GLY A 5 -12.75 6.25 -9.89
CA GLY A 5 -12.35 4.91 -9.48
C GLY A 5 -11.97 4.67 -8.01
N TRP A 6 -12.96 4.47 -7.17
CA TRP A 6 -12.87 3.64 -5.96
C TRP A 6 -13.73 2.41 -6.18
N ARG A 7 -13.08 1.24 -6.14
CA ARG A 7 -13.68 -0.07 -6.40
C ARG A 7 -14.68 -0.42 -5.29
N GLU A 8 -15.72 -1.16 -5.67
CA GLU A 8 -16.68 -1.78 -4.77
C GLU A 8 -15.97 -2.51 -3.61
N THR A 9 -16.49 -2.37 -2.39
CA THR A 9 -15.91 -3.02 -1.20
C THR A 9 -15.93 -4.53 -1.39
N ALA A 10 -14.75 -5.14 -1.38
CA ALA A 10 -14.62 -6.60 -1.41
C ALA A 10 -14.80 -7.16 0.01
N TYR A 11 -15.90 -7.85 0.25
CA TYR A 11 -16.14 -8.60 1.48
C TYR A 11 -15.63 -10.04 1.34
N ILE A 12 -15.11 -10.61 2.43
CA ILE A 12 -14.82 -12.05 2.52
C ILE A 12 -16.08 -12.82 2.89
N ALA A 13 -16.16 -14.09 2.51
CA ALA A 13 -17.23 -14.96 2.93
C ALA A 13 -17.18 -15.22 4.46
N PRO A 14 -18.34 -15.25 5.16
CA PRO A 14 -18.37 -15.63 6.57
C PRO A 14 -17.72 -17.00 6.82
N GLY A 15 -16.77 -17.05 7.74
CA GLY A 15 -16.03 -18.29 8.05
C GLY A 15 -14.88 -18.61 7.10
N SER A 16 -14.48 -17.68 6.23
CA SER A 16 -13.40 -17.87 5.24
C SER A 16 -12.17 -16.98 5.48
N PRO A 17 -11.43 -17.15 6.60
CA PRO A 17 -10.28 -16.32 6.93
C PRO A 17 -9.14 -16.37 5.91
N TRP A 18 -9.02 -17.47 5.15
CA TRP A 18 -7.98 -17.62 4.12
C TRP A 18 -8.11 -16.61 2.96
N GLU A 19 -9.29 -16.03 2.75
CA GLU A 19 -9.52 -14.99 1.74
C GLU A 19 -8.87 -13.65 2.14
N ASN A 20 -8.54 -13.49 3.42
CA ASN A 20 -7.93 -12.29 3.99
C ASN A 20 -6.39 -12.28 3.88
N GLY A 21 -5.78 -13.34 3.32
CA GLY A 21 -4.31 -13.51 3.32
C GLY A 21 -3.54 -12.38 2.63
N PHE A 22 -4.13 -11.71 1.63
CA PHE A 22 -3.50 -10.57 0.95
C PHE A 22 -3.27 -9.39 1.90
N ILE A 23 -4.31 -8.96 2.64
CA ILE A 23 -4.20 -7.82 3.54
C ILE A 23 -3.38 -8.17 4.79
N GLU A 24 -3.44 -9.42 5.25
CA GLU A 24 -2.59 -9.90 6.34
C GLU A 24 -1.11 -9.84 5.98
N SER A 25 -0.74 -10.33 4.79
CA SER A 25 0.63 -10.26 4.30
C SER A 25 1.11 -8.82 4.13
N PHE A 26 0.24 -7.93 3.65
CA PHE A 26 0.54 -6.50 3.55
C PHE A 26 0.82 -5.87 4.92
N ASN A 27 -0.08 -6.10 5.89
CA ASN A 27 0.04 -5.53 7.23
C ASN A 27 1.26 -6.05 7.99
N ALA A 28 1.59 -7.34 7.84
CA ALA A 28 2.81 -7.91 8.40
C ALA A 28 4.05 -7.20 7.83
N ARG A 29 4.12 -7.04 6.51
CA ARG A 29 5.26 -6.38 5.88
C ARG A 29 5.38 -4.89 6.21
N LEU A 30 4.25 -4.20 6.30
CA LEU A 30 4.22 -2.80 6.74
C LEU A 30 4.74 -2.66 8.18
N ARG A 31 4.43 -3.62 9.05
CA ARG A 31 4.96 -3.62 10.41
C ARG A 31 6.48 -3.84 10.41
N ASP A 32 6.92 -4.95 9.81
CA ASP A 32 8.32 -5.39 9.86
C ASP A 32 9.28 -4.41 9.16
N GLU A 33 8.87 -3.85 8.00
CA GLU A 33 9.76 -3.01 7.20
C GLU A 33 9.68 -1.51 7.56
N PHE A 34 8.61 -1.06 8.21
CA PHE A 34 8.36 0.37 8.40
C PHE A 34 8.05 0.74 9.86
N LEU A 35 7.01 0.15 10.46
CA LEU A 35 6.58 0.57 11.80
C LEU A 35 7.55 0.16 12.91
N ASP A 36 8.13 -1.04 12.83
CA ASP A 36 9.08 -1.53 13.82
C ASP A 36 10.50 -0.93 13.61
N GLY A 37 10.73 -0.26 12.46
CA GLY A 37 12.00 0.37 12.10
C GLY A 37 12.13 1.84 12.51
N GLU A 38 11.04 2.49 12.91
CA GLU A 38 11.02 3.93 13.22
C GLU A 38 10.43 4.22 14.62
N ILE A 39 10.97 5.25 15.28
CA ILE A 39 10.39 5.82 16.50
C ILE A 39 9.73 7.14 16.13
N PHE A 40 8.44 7.28 16.43
CA PHE A 40 7.68 8.52 16.23
C PHE A 40 7.48 9.22 17.57
N TYR A 41 7.90 10.48 17.67
CA TYR A 41 7.69 11.29 18.88
C TYR A 41 6.35 12.01 18.84
N THR A 42 5.80 12.23 17.64
CA THR A 42 4.52 12.88 17.43
C THR A 42 3.69 12.19 16.36
N LEU A 43 2.36 12.38 16.43
CA LEU A 43 1.44 11.93 15.39
C LEU A 43 1.72 12.61 14.03
N ALA A 44 2.23 13.85 14.05
CA ALA A 44 2.56 14.58 12.82
C ALA A 44 3.69 13.90 12.06
N GLU A 45 4.76 13.51 12.76
CA GLU A 45 5.87 12.75 12.18
C GLU A 45 5.39 11.41 11.61
N ALA A 46 4.61 10.66 12.37
CA ALA A 46 4.05 9.39 11.91
C ALA A 46 3.23 9.55 10.62
N LYS A 47 2.39 10.58 10.53
CA LYS A 47 1.59 10.86 9.32
C LYS A 47 2.48 11.17 8.11
N ILE A 48 3.53 11.97 8.29
CA ILE A 48 4.46 12.34 7.22
C ILE A 48 5.22 11.11 6.73
N ALA A 49 5.76 10.32 7.65
CA ALA A 49 6.52 9.12 7.33
C ALA A 49 5.64 8.08 6.63
N VAL A 50 4.44 7.81 7.15
CA VAL A 50 3.48 6.87 6.53
C VAL A 50 3.08 7.33 5.12
N GLU A 51 2.84 8.63 4.92
CA GLU A 51 2.51 9.15 3.59
C GLU A 51 3.69 9.03 2.62
N SER A 52 4.91 9.28 3.09
CA SER A 52 6.14 9.05 2.31
C SER A 52 6.27 7.57 1.91
N GLY A 53 6.09 6.65 2.87
CA GLY A 53 6.10 5.21 2.63
C GLY A 53 5.03 4.77 1.65
N ARG A 54 3.80 5.30 1.77
CA ARG A 54 2.69 5.02 0.84
C ARG A 54 3.03 5.47 -0.58
N ARG A 55 3.63 6.65 -0.76
CA ARG A 55 4.07 7.14 -2.08
C ARG A 55 5.14 6.22 -2.64
N HIS A 56 6.20 5.97 -1.88
CA HIS A 56 7.29 5.09 -2.31
C HIS A 56 6.79 3.70 -2.72
N PHE A 57 5.95 3.06 -1.91
CA PHE A 57 5.38 1.75 -2.21
C PHE A 57 4.57 1.72 -3.51
N ASN A 58 3.80 2.77 -3.77
CA ASN A 58 2.90 2.84 -4.92
C ASN A 58 3.56 3.35 -6.19
N THR A 59 4.56 4.24 -6.12
CA THR A 59 5.11 4.91 -7.30
C THR A 59 6.54 4.49 -7.64
N VAL A 60 7.29 3.90 -6.70
CA VAL A 60 8.72 3.59 -6.86
C VAL A 60 9.05 2.11 -6.64
N ARG A 61 8.51 1.49 -5.58
CA ARG A 61 8.89 0.14 -5.17
C ARG A 61 8.58 -0.90 -6.25
N PRO A 62 9.56 -1.69 -6.72
CA PRO A 62 9.30 -2.74 -7.70
C PRO A 62 8.58 -3.94 -7.07
N HIS A 63 7.56 -4.45 -7.76
CA HIS A 63 6.84 -5.67 -7.34
C HIS A 63 7.02 -6.77 -8.37
N GLY A 64 7.48 -7.94 -7.95
CA GLY A 64 7.73 -9.09 -8.85
C GLY A 64 6.48 -9.53 -9.62
N SER A 65 5.30 -9.53 -8.97
CA SER A 65 4.01 -9.83 -9.61
C SER A 65 3.59 -8.83 -10.68
N LEU A 66 4.20 -7.62 -10.69
CA LEU A 66 3.97 -6.57 -11.66
C LEU A 66 5.11 -6.46 -12.69
N GLY A 67 5.95 -7.48 -12.82
CA GLY A 67 7.11 -7.44 -13.71
C GLY A 67 8.14 -6.39 -13.29
N TYR A 68 8.37 -6.28 -11.98
CA TYR A 68 9.26 -5.29 -11.35
C TYR A 68 8.84 -3.83 -11.56
N LYS A 69 7.56 -3.59 -11.86
CA LYS A 69 6.97 -2.25 -11.91
C LYS A 69 6.31 -1.89 -10.57
N PRO A 70 6.22 -0.59 -10.25
CA PRO A 70 5.41 -0.13 -9.13
C PRO A 70 3.91 -0.25 -9.47
N PRO A 71 3.01 -0.29 -8.47
CA PRO A 71 1.56 -0.46 -8.68
C PRO A 71 0.89 0.71 -9.40
N ALA A 72 1.38 1.93 -9.16
CA ALA A 72 0.89 3.18 -9.72
C ALA A 72 2.09 4.06 -10.12
N PRO A 73 2.82 3.70 -11.20
CA PRO A 73 3.95 4.50 -11.67
C PRO A 73 3.50 5.93 -11.95
N GLU A 74 4.33 6.90 -11.59
CA GLU A 74 4.09 8.29 -11.97
C GLU A 74 4.06 8.38 -13.50
N VAL A 75 2.89 8.70 -14.03
CA VAL A 75 2.73 9.02 -15.44
C VAL A 75 3.07 10.49 -15.60
N LEU A 76 4.26 10.78 -16.12
CA LEU A 76 4.56 12.10 -16.65
C LEU A 76 3.64 12.33 -17.84
N ILE A 77 2.61 13.15 -17.67
CA ILE A 77 1.82 13.66 -18.79
C ILE A 77 2.61 14.85 -19.33
N PRO A 78 3.23 14.75 -20.51
CA PRO A 78 3.92 15.89 -21.12
C PRO A 78 2.92 17.03 -21.38
N PRO A 79 3.35 18.30 -21.30
CA PRO A 79 2.49 19.47 -21.51
C PRO A 79 1.90 19.53 -22.93
#